data_AF-A0A1I6ZR21-F1
#
_entry.id   AF-A0A1I6ZR21-F1
#
_cell.length_a   1.000
_cell.length_b   1.000
_cell.length_c   1.000
_cell.angle_alpha   90.00
_cell.angle_beta   90.00
_cell.angle_gamma   90.00
#
_symmetry.space_group_name_H-M   'P 1'
#
loop_
_entity.id
_entity.type
_entity.pdbx_description
1 polymer ?
#
loop_
_entity_poly.entity_id
_entity_poly.type
_entity_poly.pdbx_seq_one_letter_code
_entity_poly.pdbx_strand_id
1 'polypeptide(L)'
;MRLWACLVVFTAVSFSSVQAAQIDLPVCKAGDGKTPVPRWEVTAMPVDTPEGEPAEPFTYTVTYPPPAYHGLMGHLRVKLGTLDEQYCSALREELIEIKRSTGQPIPIVIEWLFDDNGPKDDVRSLDFYELPEFTQEGCWLDGVYQFVALGHSEAQSEEYMLNLVPLEAIQKSGSFCRPIQEG
;
A
#
# COMPACT_ATOMS: atom_id res chain seq x y z
N MET A 1 -33.93 44.31 34.04
CA MET A 1 -33.30 44.06 32.72
C MET A 1 -32.51 42.76 32.85
N ARG A 2 -32.91 41.69 32.14
CA ARG A 2 -32.32 40.34 32.26
C ARG A 2 -31.12 40.23 31.31
N LEU A 3 -29.93 39.99 31.86
CA LEU A 3 -28.73 39.68 31.09
C LEU A 3 -28.82 38.24 30.55
N TRP A 4 -28.81 38.10 29.23
CA TRP A 4 -28.65 36.80 28.56
C TRP A 4 -27.16 36.49 28.46
N ALA A 5 -26.73 35.43 29.12
CA ALA A 5 -25.40 34.86 28.94
C ALA A 5 -25.45 33.91 27.73
N CYS A 6 -24.76 34.27 26.65
CA CYS A 6 -24.54 33.37 25.51
C CYS A 6 -23.54 32.28 25.93
N LEU A 7 -24.04 31.05 26.06
CA LEU A 7 -23.24 29.86 26.29
C LEU A 7 -22.53 29.49 24.98
N VAL A 8 -21.21 29.72 24.91
CA VAL A 8 -20.38 29.24 23.79
C VAL A 8 -20.04 27.78 24.07
N VAL A 9 -20.74 26.86 23.40
CA VAL A 9 -20.43 25.44 23.43
C VAL A 9 -19.29 25.21 22.44
N PHE A 10 -18.07 25.05 22.95
CA PHE A 10 -16.95 24.53 22.18
C PHE A 10 -17.18 23.04 21.92
N THR A 11 -17.67 22.69 20.74
CA THR A 11 -17.62 21.32 20.24
C THR A 11 -16.18 21.00 19.88
N ALA A 12 -15.47 20.33 20.79
CA ALA A 12 -14.21 19.67 20.48
C ALA A 12 -14.50 18.53 19.51
N VAL A 13 -14.27 18.77 18.22
CA VAL A 13 -14.24 17.70 17.22
C VAL A 13 -12.91 16.97 17.45
N SER A 14 -12.98 15.86 18.18
CA SER A 14 -11.87 14.92 18.28
C SER A 14 -11.68 14.29 16.92
N PHE A 15 -10.73 14.80 16.13
CA PHE A 15 -10.16 14.06 15.02
C PHE A 15 -9.36 12.92 15.63
N SER A 16 -10.00 11.75 15.77
CA SER A 16 -9.28 10.51 15.99
C SER A 16 -8.45 10.26 14.74
N SER A 17 -7.17 10.67 14.77
CA SER A 17 -6.18 10.15 13.85
C SER A 17 -6.12 8.64 14.11
N VAL A 18 -6.80 7.86 13.27
CA VAL A 18 -6.54 6.43 13.18
C VAL A 18 -5.12 6.35 12.65
N GLN A 19 -4.14 6.25 13.55
CA GLN A 19 -2.83 5.70 13.21
C GLN A 19 -3.11 4.34 12.59
N ALA A 20 -2.72 4.12 11.33
CA ALA A 20 -2.86 2.79 10.77
C ALA A 20 -1.88 1.91 11.56
N ALA A 21 -2.44 1.13 12.49
CA ALA A 21 -1.66 0.12 13.19
C ALA A 21 -1.09 -0.80 12.12
N GLN A 22 0.24 -1.03 12.17
CA GLN A 22 0.92 -2.00 11.34
C GLN A 22 0.08 -3.28 11.25
N ILE A 23 -0.06 -3.82 10.04
CA ILE A 23 -0.85 -5.03 9.85
C ILE A 23 -0.14 -6.19 10.54
N ASP A 24 -0.69 -6.66 11.66
CA ASP A 24 -0.19 -7.83 12.39
C ASP A 24 -1.20 -8.99 12.29
N LEU A 25 -0.85 -9.99 11.48
CA LEU A 25 -1.59 -11.24 11.38
C LEU A 25 -1.16 -12.19 12.51
N PRO A 26 -2.07 -13.01 13.05
CA PRO A 26 -1.72 -14.02 14.05
C PRO A 26 -0.76 -15.05 13.45
N VAL A 27 0.12 -15.62 14.28
CA VAL A 27 1.06 -16.68 13.84
C VAL A 27 0.30 -17.96 13.47
N CYS A 28 0.69 -18.61 12.37
CA CYS A 28 0.16 -19.91 11.98
C CYS A 28 0.55 -20.98 13.01
N LYS A 29 -0.43 -21.75 13.50
CA LYS A 29 -0.16 -22.96 14.28
C LYS A 29 -0.52 -24.20 13.46
N ALA A 30 0.23 -25.28 13.67
CA ALA A 30 -0.02 -26.54 13.01
C ALA A 30 -1.44 -27.05 13.36
N GLY A 31 -2.25 -27.35 12.34
CA GLY A 31 -3.60 -27.88 12.50
C GLY A 31 -4.72 -26.84 12.56
N ASP A 32 -4.42 -25.54 12.55
CA ASP A 32 -5.43 -24.48 12.64
C ASP A 32 -6.22 -24.26 11.33
N GLY A 33 -5.82 -24.89 10.23
CA GLY A 33 -6.50 -24.78 8.92
C GLY A 33 -6.45 -23.38 8.28
N LYS A 34 -5.60 -22.48 8.79
CA LYS A 34 -5.45 -21.11 8.29
C LYS A 34 -4.51 -21.05 7.09
N THR A 35 -4.80 -20.13 6.18
CA THR A 35 -3.97 -19.83 5.02
C THR A 35 -2.80 -18.94 5.43
N PRO A 36 -1.54 -19.36 5.20
CA PRO A 36 -0.38 -18.53 5.47
C PRO A 36 -0.32 -17.37 4.46
N VAL A 37 -0.06 -16.17 4.97
CA VAL A 37 0.17 -14.95 4.19
C VAL A 37 1.61 -14.50 4.46
N PRO A 38 2.56 -14.74 3.54
CA PRO A 38 3.95 -14.36 3.75
C PRO A 38 4.09 -12.84 3.74
N ARG A 39 5.10 -12.33 4.45
CA ARG A 39 5.45 -10.92 4.48
C ARG A 39 6.66 -10.64 3.58
N TRP A 40 6.56 -9.58 2.79
CA TRP A 40 7.68 -9.01 2.06
C TRP A 40 7.83 -7.53 2.42
N GLU A 41 9.07 -7.11 2.58
CA GLU A 41 9.43 -5.71 2.75
C GLU A 41 10.35 -5.32 1.60
N VAL A 42 9.99 -4.26 0.87
CA VAL A 42 10.74 -3.76 -0.27
C VAL A 42 10.98 -2.26 -0.12
N THR A 43 12.05 -1.76 -0.72
CA THR A 43 12.29 -0.31 -0.82
C THR A 43 12.07 0.12 -2.25
N ALA A 44 11.21 1.11 -2.45
CA ALA A 44 10.91 1.70 -3.74
C ALA A 44 11.58 3.07 -3.86
N MET A 45 12.23 3.35 -4.99
CA MET A 45 12.89 4.63 -5.27
C MET A 45 12.08 5.41 -6.30
N PRO A 46 12.02 6.75 -6.25
CA PRO A 46 11.35 7.52 -7.29
C PRO A 46 11.87 7.15 -8.68
N VAL A 47 10.98 7.10 -9.68
CA VAL A 47 11.41 6.86 -11.07
C VAL A 47 12.11 8.11 -11.60
N ASP A 48 13.33 7.92 -12.11
CA ASP A 48 14.07 8.97 -12.81
C ASP A 48 13.49 9.16 -14.22
N THR A 49 12.61 10.15 -14.40
CA THR A 49 12.12 10.50 -15.75
C THR A 49 13.23 11.16 -16.58
N PRO A 50 13.46 10.73 -17.84
CA PRO A 50 14.38 11.41 -18.76
C PRO A 50 13.98 12.87 -19.00
N GLU A 51 14.96 13.73 -19.27
CA GLU A 51 14.70 15.13 -19.64
C GLU A 51 13.79 15.21 -20.88
N GLY A 52 12.61 15.82 -20.72
CA GLY A 52 11.66 16.07 -21.81
C GLY A 52 10.40 15.20 -21.80
N GLU A 53 10.29 14.23 -20.88
CA GLU A 53 9.07 13.43 -20.69
C GLU A 53 8.28 13.89 -19.44
N PRO A 54 6.94 13.85 -19.48
CA PRO A 54 6.15 14.12 -18.28
C PRO A 54 6.38 13.01 -17.25
N ALA A 55 6.90 13.37 -16.08
CA ALA A 55 6.95 12.45 -14.94
C ALA A 55 5.52 12.06 -14.56
N GLU A 56 5.21 10.76 -14.58
CA GLU A 56 3.99 10.28 -13.93
C GLU A 56 4.14 10.54 -12.42
N PRO A 57 3.30 11.39 -11.83
CA PRO A 57 3.44 11.75 -10.42
C PRO A 57 3.22 10.53 -9.54
N PHE A 58 3.94 10.48 -8.41
CA PHE A 58 3.83 9.41 -7.41
C PHE A 58 4.28 8.02 -7.89
N THR A 59 5.18 7.97 -8.88
CA THR A 59 5.72 6.72 -9.43
C THR A 59 7.08 6.38 -8.82
N TYR A 60 7.22 5.13 -8.37
CA TYR A 60 8.43 4.58 -7.77
C TYR A 60 8.76 3.23 -8.40
N THR A 61 10.01 2.79 -8.32
CA THR A 61 10.46 1.48 -8.80
C THR A 61 11.09 0.66 -7.70
N VAL A 62 10.88 -0.66 -7.71
CA VAL A 62 11.59 -1.62 -6.83
C VAL A 62 12.52 -2.50 -7.66
N THR A 63 13.74 -2.69 -7.16
CA THR A 63 14.75 -3.53 -7.83
C THR A 63 14.49 -5.02 -7.64
N TYR A 64 13.91 -5.41 -6.50
CA TYR A 64 13.70 -6.81 -6.11
C TYR A 64 12.24 -7.00 -5.63
N PRO A 65 11.28 -7.12 -6.55
CA PRO A 65 9.89 -7.32 -6.19
C PRO A 65 9.66 -8.73 -5.61
N PRO A 66 8.62 -8.91 -4.77
CA PRO A 66 8.16 -10.23 -4.38
C PRO A 66 7.57 -10.99 -5.58
N PRO A 67 7.40 -12.32 -5.49
CA PRO A 67 6.74 -13.07 -6.55
C PRO A 67 5.28 -12.63 -6.74
N ALA A 68 4.87 -12.43 -7.99
CA ALA A 68 3.51 -12.05 -8.37
C ALA A 68 2.86 -13.18 -9.19
N TYR A 69 2.03 -14.00 -8.53
CA TYR A 69 1.31 -15.11 -9.17
C TYR A 69 -0.18 -15.04 -8.85
N HIS A 70 -1.02 -15.43 -9.80
CA HIS A 70 -2.48 -15.37 -9.61
C HIS A 70 -2.93 -16.13 -8.35
N GLY A 71 -3.77 -15.49 -7.54
CA GLY A 71 -4.34 -16.07 -6.32
C GLY A 71 -3.39 -16.06 -5.12
N LEU A 72 -2.14 -15.64 -5.27
CA LEU A 72 -1.23 -15.44 -4.14
C LEU A 72 -1.73 -14.28 -3.27
N MET A 73 -1.79 -14.51 -1.96
CA MET A 73 -1.97 -13.44 -0.98
C MET A 73 -0.63 -13.12 -0.31
N GLY A 74 -0.32 -11.84 -0.19
CA GLY A 74 0.91 -11.36 0.43
C GLY A 74 0.69 -10.15 1.31
N HIS A 75 1.38 -10.12 2.44
CA HIS A 75 1.54 -8.93 3.25
C HIS A 75 2.74 -8.16 2.68
N LEU A 76 2.50 -7.03 2.04
CA LEU A 76 3.56 -6.23 1.42
C LEU A 76 3.72 -4.91 2.17
N ARG A 77 4.96 -4.63 2.58
CA ARG A 77 5.38 -3.34 3.11
C ARG A 77 6.34 -2.69 2.12
N VAL A 78 5.96 -1.53 1.58
CA VAL A 78 6.77 -0.77 0.63
C VAL A 78 7.31 0.46 1.34
N LYS A 79 8.63 0.51 1.53
CA LYS A 79 9.31 1.72 2.00
C LYS A 79 9.47 2.67 0.83
N LEU A 80 8.86 3.84 0.90
CA LEU A 80 9.13 4.92 -0.04
C LEU A 80 10.49 5.52 0.30
N GLY A 81 11.48 5.17 -0.52
CA GLY A 81 12.88 5.46 -0.31
C GLY A 81 13.13 6.96 -0.17
N THR A 82 14.08 7.30 0.70
CA THR A 82 14.58 8.68 0.94
C THR A 82 13.58 9.69 1.47
N LEU A 83 12.30 9.35 1.62
CA LEU A 83 11.32 10.25 2.23
C LEU A 83 11.52 10.29 3.74
N ASP A 84 11.86 11.48 4.25
CA ASP A 84 11.80 11.79 5.68
C ASP A 84 10.37 12.09 6.14
N GLU A 85 10.21 12.42 7.42
CA GLU A 85 8.90 12.70 8.03
C GLU A 85 8.17 13.86 7.34
N GLN A 86 8.91 14.91 6.97
CA GLN A 86 8.35 16.09 6.34
C GLN A 86 7.81 15.76 4.95
N TYR A 87 8.61 15.10 4.11
CA TYR A 87 8.19 14.75 2.75
C TYR A 87 7.11 13.66 2.74
N CYS A 88 7.18 12.68 3.65
CA CYS A 88 6.13 11.67 3.79
C CYS A 88 4.77 12.29 4.17
N SER A 89 4.79 13.24 5.11
CA SER A 89 3.57 13.95 5.53
C SER A 89 3.03 14.84 4.41
N ALA A 90 3.90 15.52 3.67
CA ALA A 90 3.48 16.33 2.53
C ALA A 90 2.82 15.49 1.43
N LEU A 91 3.41 14.34 1.08
CA LEU A 91 2.83 13.39 0.13
C LEU A 91 1.45 12.89 0.59
N ARG A 92 1.31 12.53 1.86
CA ARG A 92 0.03 12.12 2.44
C ARG A 92 -1.04 13.20 2.29
N GLU A 93 -0.73 14.44 2.66
CA GLU A 93 -1.68 15.56 2.57
C GLU A 93 -2.03 15.90 1.11
N GLU A 94 -1.06 15.82 0.20
CA GLU A 94 -1.29 16.00 -1.24
C GLU A 94 -2.31 14.98 -1.78
N LEU A 95 -2.15 13.69 -1.46
CA LEU A 95 -3.09 12.64 -1.87
C LEU A 95 -4.49 12.85 -1.27
N ILE A 96 -4.59 13.31 -0.02
CA ILE A 96 -5.85 13.66 0.63
C ILE A 96 -6.54 14.83 -0.10
N GLU A 97 -5.79 15.87 -0.46
CA GLU A 97 -6.33 17.06 -1.13
C GLU A 97 -6.75 16.76 -2.57
N ILE A 98 -6.00 15.94 -3.30
CA ILE A 98 -6.39 15.42 -4.61
C ILE A 98 -7.74 14.70 -4.49
N LYS A 99 -7.86 13.73 -3.57
CA LYS A 99 -9.13 13.00 -3.36
C LYS A 99 -10.29 13.93 -3.00
N ARG A 100 -10.03 14.97 -2.21
CA ARG A 100 -11.05 15.97 -1.81
C ARG A 100 -11.50 16.82 -3.01
N SER A 101 -10.57 17.22 -3.88
CA SER A 101 -10.84 18.12 -5.01
C SER A 101 -11.42 17.40 -6.23
N THR A 102 -10.96 16.19 -6.54
CA THR A 102 -11.42 15.40 -7.71
C THR A 102 -12.55 14.44 -7.37
N GLY A 103 -12.72 14.10 -6.09
CA GLY A 103 -13.64 13.05 -5.62
C GLY A 103 -13.11 11.63 -5.84
N GLN A 104 -11.91 11.46 -6.42
CA GLN A 104 -11.30 10.17 -6.73
C GLN A 104 -9.89 10.08 -6.14
N PRO A 105 -9.51 8.97 -5.47
CA PRO A 105 -8.14 8.79 -5.02
C PRO A 105 -7.21 8.59 -6.23
N ILE A 106 -6.01 9.17 -6.17
CA ILE A 106 -4.90 8.85 -7.08
C ILE A 106 -4.03 7.78 -6.41
N PRO A 107 -3.56 6.77 -7.16
CA PRO A 107 -2.66 5.78 -6.60
C PRO A 107 -1.21 6.30 -6.53
N ILE A 108 -0.44 5.76 -5.58
CA ILE A 108 1.01 5.69 -5.68
C ILE A 108 1.33 4.49 -6.56
N VAL A 109 2.04 4.71 -7.66
CA VAL A 109 2.38 3.66 -8.63
C VAL A 109 3.75 3.08 -8.29
N ILE A 110 3.83 1.76 -8.08
CA ILE A 110 5.09 1.06 -7.87
C ILE A 110 5.38 0.16 -9.06
N GLU A 111 6.37 0.53 -9.86
CA GLU A 111 6.91 -0.24 -10.97
C GLU A 111 7.85 -1.35 -10.49
N TRP A 112 7.60 -2.55 -10.98
CA TRP A 112 8.25 -3.81 -10.63
C TRP A 112 8.91 -4.37 -11.89
N LEU A 113 10.21 -4.61 -11.79
CA LEU A 113 10.95 -5.37 -12.80
C LEU A 113 10.72 -6.86 -12.53
N PHE A 114 9.94 -7.51 -13.37
CA PHE A 114 9.65 -8.93 -13.25
C PHE A 114 10.75 -9.76 -13.94
N ASP A 115 11.19 -10.83 -13.28
CA ASP A 115 12.05 -11.86 -13.86
C ASP A 115 11.33 -13.20 -13.72
N ASP A 116 10.60 -13.61 -14.76
CA ASP A 116 10.11 -14.99 -14.91
C ASP A 116 11.09 -15.77 -15.80
N ASN A 117 12.31 -15.99 -15.31
CA ASN A 117 13.33 -16.79 -15.99
C ASN A 117 13.60 -16.37 -17.46
N GLY A 118 13.52 -15.07 -17.76
CA GLY A 118 13.60 -14.51 -19.11
C GLY A 118 14.26 -13.13 -19.14
N PRO A 119 14.60 -12.59 -20.32
CA PRO A 119 15.17 -11.24 -20.41
C PRO A 119 14.22 -10.20 -19.77
N LYS A 120 14.81 -9.19 -19.13
CA LYS A 120 14.14 -8.09 -18.40
C LYS A 120 13.40 -7.13 -19.36
N ASP A 121 12.42 -7.64 -20.09
CA ASP A 121 11.81 -6.88 -21.19
C ASP A 121 10.43 -6.31 -20.83
N ASP A 122 9.95 -6.53 -19.60
CA ASP A 122 8.59 -6.13 -19.22
C ASP A 122 8.52 -5.49 -17.82
N VAL A 123 7.99 -4.27 -17.76
CA VAL A 123 7.75 -3.52 -16.52
C VAL A 123 6.31 -3.74 -16.11
N ARG A 124 6.09 -4.18 -14.88
CA ARG A 124 4.75 -4.28 -14.27
C ARG A 124 4.56 -3.10 -13.32
N SER A 125 3.36 -2.56 -13.22
CA SER A 125 3.05 -1.51 -12.25
C SER A 125 1.98 -1.99 -11.27
N LEU A 126 2.04 -1.47 -10.05
CA LEU A 126 1.06 -1.70 -9.01
C LEU A 126 0.55 -0.38 -8.45
N ASP A 127 -0.77 -0.29 -8.33
CA ASP A 127 -1.44 0.91 -7.85
C ASP A 127 -1.80 0.76 -6.36
N PHE A 128 -1.24 1.63 -5.52
CA PHE A 128 -1.51 1.70 -4.09
C PHE A 128 -2.39 2.90 -3.79
N TYR A 129 -3.62 2.68 -3.31
CA TYR A 129 -4.56 3.75 -2.95
C TYR A 129 -4.50 4.12 -1.46
N GLU A 130 -3.67 3.42 -0.69
CA GLU A 130 -3.42 3.68 0.72
C GLU A 130 -2.55 4.92 0.89
N LEU A 131 -2.80 5.64 1.97
CA LEU A 131 -1.97 6.79 2.33
C LEU A 131 -0.67 6.30 2.98
N PRO A 132 0.49 6.89 2.66
CA PRO A 132 1.74 6.55 3.30
C PRO A 132 1.76 7.00 4.76
N GLU A 133 2.50 6.26 5.59
CA GLU A 133 2.68 6.54 7.01
C GLU A 133 4.16 6.60 7.38
N PHE A 134 4.54 7.65 8.10
CA PHE A 134 5.89 7.75 8.63
C PHE A 134 5.99 7.01 9.97
N THR A 135 7.01 6.16 10.08
CA THR A 135 7.39 5.46 11.31
C THR A 135 8.86 5.76 11.62
N GLN A 136 9.38 5.25 12.75
CA GLN A 136 10.79 5.40 13.11
C GLN A 136 11.75 4.86 12.03
N GLU A 137 11.28 3.96 11.15
CA GLU A 137 12.07 3.30 10.12
C GLU A 137 11.90 3.92 8.72
N GLY A 138 11.09 4.96 8.57
CA GLY A 138 10.86 5.69 7.31
C GLY A 138 9.40 5.84 6.91
N CYS A 139 9.16 6.25 5.67
CA CYS A 139 7.82 6.37 5.06
C CYS A 139 7.39 5.05 4.42
N TRP A 140 6.22 4.53 4.80
CA TRP A 140 5.77 3.19 4.42
C TRP A 140 4.36 3.16 3.85
N LEU A 141 4.15 2.27 2.89
CA LEU A 141 2.85 1.71 2.53
C LEU A 141 2.77 0.30 3.14
N ASP A 142 1.67 -0.02 3.81
CA ASP A 142 1.47 -1.29 4.51
C ASP A 142 0.08 -1.85 4.20
N GLY A 143 0.03 -3.03 3.57
CA GLY A 143 -1.22 -3.66 3.17
C GLY A 143 -1.11 -5.17 3.00
N VAL A 144 -2.25 -5.87 3.10
CA VAL A 144 -2.37 -7.26 2.66
C VAL A 144 -3.11 -7.27 1.36
N TYR A 145 -2.57 -8.02 0.42
CA TYR A 145 -2.99 -7.94 -0.95
C TYR A 145 -3.16 -9.30 -1.60
N GLN A 146 -3.98 -9.35 -2.63
CA GLN A 146 -4.17 -10.51 -3.49
C GLN A 146 -3.79 -10.16 -4.92
N PHE A 147 -2.91 -10.98 -5.52
CA PHE A 147 -2.57 -10.88 -6.92
C PHE A 147 -3.68 -11.48 -7.79
N VAL A 148 -4.27 -10.68 -8.66
CA VAL A 148 -5.33 -11.11 -9.60
C VAL A 148 -4.82 -10.88 -11.01
N ALA A 149 -4.80 -11.94 -11.83
CA ALA A 149 -4.47 -11.81 -13.23
C ALA A 149 -5.64 -11.12 -13.95
N LEU A 150 -5.35 -10.10 -14.74
CA LEU A 150 -6.30 -9.50 -15.65
C LEU A 150 -6.23 -10.32 -16.94
N GLY A 151 -7.29 -11.09 -17.22
CA GLY A 151 -7.27 -12.07 -18.32
C GLY A 151 -7.25 -11.46 -19.73
N HIS A 152 -7.39 -12.31 -20.75
CA HIS A 152 -6.31 -12.80 -21.61
C HIS A 152 -6.51 -12.17 -22.99
N SER A 153 -5.44 -11.75 -23.67
CA SER A 153 -5.38 -11.81 -25.13
C SER A 153 -4.08 -12.52 -25.47
N GLU A 154 -4.10 -13.47 -26.41
CA GLU A 154 -2.93 -14.24 -26.84
C GLU A 154 -1.79 -13.37 -27.41
N ALA A 155 -1.97 -12.05 -27.46
CA ALA A 155 -1.01 -11.06 -27.94
C ALA A 155 -0.39 -10.19 -26.82
N GLN A 156 -0.78 -10.35 -25.55
CA GLN A 156 -0.27 -9.55 -24.42
C GLN A 156 0.16 -10.43 -23.25
N SER A 157 1.22 -10.01 -22.59
CA SER A 157 1.76 -10.62 -21.39
C SER A 157 0.75 -10.54 -20.23
N GLU A 158 0.77 -11.50 -19.30
CA GLU A 158 -0.14 -11.49 -18.15
C GLU A 158 0.09 -10.25 -17.26
N GLU A 159 -0.92 -9.39 -17.18
CA GLU A 159 -0.97 -8.27 -16.26
C GLU A 159 -1.59 -8.71 -14.93
N TYR A 160 -0.98 -8.28 -13.82
CA TYR A 160 -1.45 -8.58 -12.48
C TYR A 160 -1.86 -7.28 -11.80
N MET A 161 -3.09 -7.25 -11.30
CA MET A 161 -3.54 -6.21 -10.38
C MET A 161 -3.46 -6.73 -8.96
N LEU A 162 -3.01 -5.86 -8.07
CA LEU A 162 -2.89 -6.13 -6.65
C LEU A 162 -4.12 -5.53 -5.95
N ASN A 163 -5.03 -6.38 -5.48
CA ASN A 163 -6.21 -5.94 -4.74
C ASN A 163 -5.86 -5.84 -3.26
N LEU A 164 -5.96 -4.64 -2.67
CA LEU A 164 -5.94 -4.50 -1.21
C LEU A 164 -7.12 -5.26 -0.63
N VAL A 165 -6.82 -6.20 0.26
CA VAL A 165 -7.81 -6.84 1.10
C VAL A 165 -7.83 -6.07 2.42
N PRO A 166 -8.93 -5.38 2.77
CA PRO A 166 -8.99 -4.58 3.99
C PRO A 166 -8.62 -5.42 5.21
N LEU A 167 -7.79 -4.87 6.10
CA LEU A 167 -7.35 -5.56 7.32
C LEU A 167 -8.53 -6.10 8.13
N GLU A 168 -9.61 -5.32 8.23
CA GLU A 168 -10.83 -5.75 8.92
C GLU A 168 -11.46 -7.00 8.30
N ALA A 169 -11.47 -7.12 6.97
CA ALA A 169 -12.01 -8.28 6.27
C ALA A 169 -11.17 -9.52 6.58
N ILE A 170 -9.85 -9.36 6.61
CA ILE A 170 -8.91 -10.42 6.98
C ILE A 170 -9.11 -10.85 8.43
N GLN A 171 -9.15 -9.90 9.36
CA GLN A 171 -9.36 -10.16 10.78
C GLN A 171 -10.71 -10.83 11.05
N LYS A 172 -11.79 -10.35 10.41
CA LYS A 172 -13.14 -10.94 10.52
C LYS A 172 -13.19 -12.38 9.98
N SER A 173 -12.45 -12.67 8.90
CA SER A 173 -12.44 -14.02 8.33
C SER A 173 -11.81 -15.06 9.27
N GLY A 174 -10.89 -14.65 10.14
CA GLY A 174 -10.10 -15.54 11.01
C GLY A 174 -9.27 -16.59 10.27
N SER A 175 -9.21 -16.52 8.94
CA SER A 175 -8.75 -17.59 8.06
C SER A 175 -7.30 -17.43 7.64
N PHE A 176 -6.67 -16.31 7.96
CA PHE A 176 -5.32 -15.97 7.55
C PHE A 176 -4.37 -15.88 8.75
N CYS A 177 -3.10 -16.20 8.53
CA CYS A 177 -2.05 -16.14 9.54
C CYS A 177 -0.69 -15.80 8.92
N ARG A 178 0.25 -15.26 9.70
CA ARG A 178 1.65 -15.14 9.26
C ARG A 178 2.38 -16.47 9.44
N PRO A 179 3.16 -16.93 8.44
CA PRO A 179 3.98 -18.12 8.59
C PRO A 179 5.03 -17.91 9.70
N ILE A 180 5.47 -19.01 10.30
CA ILE A 180 6.66 -19.00 11.14
C ILE A 180 7.85 -18.94 10.18
N GLN A 181 8.60 -17.83 10.16
CA GLN A 181 9.91 -17.83 9.51
C GLN A 181 10.85 -18.65 10.39
N GLU A 182 11.14 -19.88 9.99
CA GLU A 182 12.26 -20.64 10.52
C GLU A 182 13.53 -20.03 9.91
N GLY A 183 14.44 -19.56 10.77
CA GLY A 183 15.70 -18.91 10.38
C GLY A 183 16.76 -19.89 9.88
#